data_AF-A0A1Q9P7R7-F1
#
_entry.id   AF-A0A1Q9P7R7-F1
#
_cell.length_a   1.000
_cell.length_b   1.000
_cell.length_c   1.000
_cell.angle_alpha   90.00
_cell.angle_beta   90.00
_cell.angle_gamma   90.00
#
_symmetry.space_group_name_H-M   'P 1'
#
loop_
_entity.id
_entity.type
_entity.pdbx_description
1 polymer ?
#
loop_
_entity_poly.entity_id
_entity_poly.type
_entity_poly.pdbx_seq_one_letter_code
_entity_poly.pdbx_strand_id
1 'polypeptide(L)'
;MNYFLYTIDSNMKIDLDSENEWGHFIDPDSFQIVEITDEVPQGSFVVIKEREYIEDIDRTVIQTTYGIIESNKFQPMNKRELSKFMSIACGIYILNFDKLPPKVMIEKQLKLDKPAQLAFIMSNRDTFHLKLEKSALEGGNPIEIINSIMENQDFTSTMYDREERWKIEYAKSSRSKCRTCDSNIEKGTVRLGEPHYYENHLNYRWHHEDCVFFQRLEKENIKGLDNLEDDDRKRIEEKLDV
;
A
#
# COMPACT_ATOMS: atom_id res chain seq x y z
N MET A 1 23.63 3.75 12.93
CA MET A 1 24.29 3.62 11.61
C MET A 1 23.17 3.73 10.58
N ASN A 2 22.96 4.93 10.05
CA ASN A 2 21.80 5.27 9.21
C ASN A 2 21.95 4.60 7.84
N TYR A 3 21.16 3.56 7.58
CA TYR A 3 21.22 2.82 6.32
C TYR A 3 20.32 3.38 5.20
N PHE A 4 19.54 4.44 5.44
CA PHE A 4 18.55 4.94 4.47
C PHE A 4 18.57 6.47 4.30
N LEU A 5 19.75 7.08 4.28
CA LEU A 5 19.92 8.44 3.73
C LEU A 5 20.79 8.34 2.48
N TYR A 6 20.19 7.87 1.37
CA TYR A 6 20.73 8.10 0.04
C TYR A 6 19.64 8.69 -0.84
N THR A 7 19.58 10.02 -0.80
CA THR A 7 19.09 10.86 -1.89
C THR A 7 19.96 10.62 -3.12
N ILE A 8 19.59 9.65 -3.94
CA ILE A 8 19.92 9.61 -5.37
C ILE A 8 18.63 9.18 -6.07
N ASP A 9 18.09 10.06 -6.91
CA ASP A 9 16.96 9.82 -7.81
C ASP A 9 17.33 8.77 -8.89
N SER A 10 17.67 7.56 -8.47
CA SER A 10 17.90 6.44 -9.38
C SER A 10 16.74 5.47 -9.23
N ASN A 11 15.79 5.54 -10.15
CA ASN A 11 14.83 4.47 -10.31
C ASN A 11 15.41 3.41 -11.24
N MET A 12 15.03 2.16 -11.00
CA MET A 12 15.35 1.04 -11.87
C MET A 12 14.13 0.70 -12.70
N LYS A 13 14.29 0.63 -14.02
CA LYS A 13 13.28 0.04 -14.88
C LYS A 13 13.25 -1.48 -14.72
N ILE A 14 12.07 -2.04 -14.49
CA ILE A 14 11.85 -3.49 -14.52
C ILE A 14 10.94 -3.79 -15.70
N ASP A 15 11.52 -4.39 -16.75
CA ASP A 15 10.76 -4.85 -17.90
C ASP A 15 10.10 -6.19 -17.56
N LEU A 16 8.77 -6.18 -17.39
CA LEU A 16 7.96 -7.38 -17.17
C LEU A 16 7.30 -7.78 -18.49
N ASP A 17 7.28 -9.08 -18.79
CA ASP A 17 6.45 -9.62 -19.87
C ASP A 17 4.97 -9.52 -19.48
N SER A 18 4.27 -8.52 -20.02
CA SER A 18 2.86 -8.25 -19.67
C SER A 18 1.89 -9.42 -19.90
N GLU A 19 2.27 -10.44 -20.69
CA GLU A 19 1.42 -11.62 -20.90
C GLU A 19 1.48 -12.61 -19.74
N ASN A 20 2.66 -12.74 -19.11
CA ASN A 20 2.95 -13.83 -18.16
C ASN A 20 3.47 -13.34 -16.80
N GLU A 21 3.94 -12.10 -16.72
CA GLU A 21 4.55 -11.52 -15.54
C GLU A 21 3.75 -10.31 -15.02
N TRP A 22 3.69 -10.19 -13.70
CA TRP A 22 3.20 -9.00 -13.03
C TRP A 22 3.96 -8.81 -11.73
N GLY A 23 4.10 -7.57 -11.30
CA GLY A 23 4.91 -7.25 -10.14
C GLY A 23 4.34 -6.10 -9.35
N HIS A 24 4.72 -6.06 -8.08
CA HIS A 24 4.49 -4.90 -7.23
C HIS A 24 5.78 -4.57 -6.50
N PHE A 25 5.96 -3.29 -6.17
CA PHE A 25 6.93 -2.88 -5.18
C PHE A 25 6.22 -2.36 -3.93
N ILE A 26 6.88 -2.51 -2.79
CA ILE A 26 6.50 -1.95 -1.51
C ILE A 26 7.51 -0.86 -1.18
N ASP A 27 7.02 0.34 -0.98
CA ASP A 27 7.82 1.46 -0.50
C ASP A 27 8.22 1.22 0.97
N PRO A 28 9.52 1.22 1.30
CA PRO A 28 9.99 0.96 2.66
C PRO A 28 9.59 2.04 3.67
N ASP A 29 9.34 3.26 3.23
CA ASP A 29 9.03 4.40 4.10
C ASP A 29 7.53 4.52 4.37
N SER A 30 6.69 4.11 3.43
CA SER A 30 5.22 4.22 3.54
C SER A 30 4.50 2.88 3.69
N PHE A 31 5.14 1.76 3.35
CA PHE A 31 4.55 0.42 3.23
C PHE A 31 3.41 0.33 2.20
N GLN A 32 3.28 1.32 1.32
CA GLN A 32 2.34 1.28 0.21
C GLN A 32 2.76 0.24 -0.82
N ILE A 33 1.77 -0.46 -1.38
CA ILE A 33 1.97 -1.46 -2.42
C ILE A 33 1.62 -0.82 -3.75
N VAL A 34 2.56 -0.80 -4.68
CA VAL A 34 2.42 -0.15 -5.98
C VAL A 34 2.67 -1.19 -7.08
N GLU A 35 1.76 -1.26 -8.04
CA GLU A 35 1.95 -2.09 -9.24
C GLU A 35 3.15 -1.59 -10.05
N ILE A 36 3.98 -2.51 -10.52
CA ILE A 36 5.13 -2.20 -11.37
C ILE A 36 4.63 -2.02 -12.80
N THR A 37 4.55 -0.77 -13.25
CA THR A 37 4.20 -0.43 -14.63
C THR A 37 5.36 0.13 -15.45
N ASP A 38 6.43 0.58 -14.78
CA ASP A 38 7.62 1.15 -15.44
C ASP A 38 8.83 1.11 -14.50
N GLU A 39 9.11 2.23 -13.82
CA GLU A 39 10.27 2.39 -12.95
C GLU A 39 9.94 2.08 -11.48
N VAL A 40 10.93 1.50 -10.79
CA VAL A 40 10.86 1.15 -9.36
C VAL A 40 11.93 1.93 -8.59
N PRO A 41 11.56 2.66 -7.51
CA PRO A 41 12.52 3.42 -6.73
C PRO A 41 13.59 2.57 -6.06
N GLN A 42 14.80 3.11 -5.97
CA GLN A 42 15.89 2.56 -5.16
C GLN A 42 15.43 2.32 -3.71
N GLY A 43 15.78 1.16 -3.15
CA GLY A 43 15.39 0.73 -1.80
C GLY A 43 14.04 0.01 -1.72
N SER A 44 13.22 0.02 -2.79
CA SER A 44 11.92 -0.65 -2.78
C SER A 44 12.04 -2.16 -2.60
N PHE A 45 11.12 -2.74 -1.82
CA PHE A 45 10.93 -4.19 -1.75
C PHE A 45 10.12 -4.63 -2.96
N VAL A 46 10.57 -5.62 -3.71
CA VAL A 46 9.95 -6.00 -4.98
C VAL A 46 9.45 -7.44 -4.91
N VAL A 47 8.26 -7.65 -5.47
CA VAL A 47 7.63 -8.96 -5.62
C VAL A 47 7.18 -9.09 -7.07
N ILE A 48 7.85 -9.96 -7.82
CA ILE A 48 7.53 -10.29 -9.21
C ILE A 48 6.90 -11.68 -9.23
N LYS A 49 5.84 -11.84 -10.02
CA LYS A 49 5.15 -13.10 -10.22
C LYS A 49 5.17 -13.44 -11.69
N GLU A 50 5.47 -14.69 -11.97
CA GLU A 50 5.52 -15.25 -13.31
C GLU A 50 4.56 -16.44 -13.38
N ARG A 51 3.74 -16.45 -14.41
CA ARG A 51 2.82 -17.55 -14.70
C ARG A 51 3.48 -18.48 -15.70
N GLU A 52 3.63 -19.74 -15.31
CA GLU A 52 4.17 -20.79 -16.18
C GLU A 52 3.15 -21.93 -16.28
N TYR A 53 2.91 -22.42 -17.50
CA TYR A 53 2.10 -23.62 -17.72
C TYR A 53 3.03 -24.84 -17.83
N ILE A 54 2.82 -25.82 -16.94
CA ILE A 54 3.64 -27.03 -16.88
C ILE A 54 2.86 -28.17 -17.53
N GLU A 55 3.28 -28.58 -18.73
CA GLU A 55 2.63 -29.62 -19.54
C GLU A 55 2.54 -30.97 -18.82
N ASP A 56 3.61 -31.39 -18.14
CA ASP A 56 3.71 -32.70 -17.48
C ASP A 56 2.63 -32.95 -16.41
N ILE A 57 2.11 -31.87 -15.82
CA ILE A 57 1.10 -31.94 -14.75
C ILE A 57 -0.21 -31.25 -15.12
N ASP A 58 -0.34 -30.75 -16.37
CA ASP A 58 -1.50 -30.03 -16.89
C ASP A 58 -1.99 -28.93 -15.92
N ARG A 59 -1.04 -28.11 -15.45
CA ARG A 59 -1.31 -27.06 -14.45
C ARG A 59 -0.51 -25.80 -14.71
N THR A 60 -1.16 -24.68 -14.43
CA THR A 60 -0.50 -23.39 -14.30
C THR A 60 0.08 -23.23 -12.90
N VAL A 61 1.37 -22.91 -12.82
CA VAL A 61 2.07 -22.57 -11.58
C VAL A 61 2.40 -21.09 -11.60
N ILE A 62 2.33 -20.45 -10.42
CA ILE A 62 2.78 -19.08 -10.24
C ILE A 62 4.09 -19.14 -9.46
N GLN A 63 5.18 -18.78 -10.13
CA GLN A 63 6.47 -18.55 -9.47
C GLN A 63 6.49 -17.14 -8.91
N THR A 64 7.17 -16.93 -7.79
CA THR A 64 7.27 -15.60 -7.16
C THR A 64 8.70 -15.32 -6.76
N THR A 65 9.24 -14.24 -7.31
CA THR A 65 10.58 -13.75 -7.05
C THR A 65 10.49 -12.52 -6.17
N TYR A 66 11.23 -12.55 -5.05
CA TYR A 66 11.32 -11.45 -4.10
C TYR A 66 12.68 -10.77 -4.27
N GLY A 67 12.77 -9.48 -3.96
CA GLY A 67 14.05 -8.77 -3.99
C GLY A 67 13.97 -7.35 -3.50
N ILE A 68 15.09 -6.63 -3.64
CA ILE A 68 15.18 -5.19 -3.40
C ILE A 68 15.80 -4.49 -4.59
N ILE A 69 15.48 -3.21 -4.78
CA ILE A 69 16.26 -2.37 -5.69
C ILE A 69 17.46 -1.82 -4.94
N GLU A 70 18.66 -2.27 -5.31
CA GLU A 70 19.91 -1.78 -4.72
C GLU A 70 20.95 -1.46 -5.79
N SER A 71 21.56 -0.27 -5.71
CA SER A 71 22.55 0.20 -6.67
C SER A 71 22.03 0.15 -8.11
N ASN A 72 20.78 0.59 -8.31
CA ASN A 72 20.08 0.56 -9.60
C ASN A 72 19.95 -0.85 -10.22
N LYS A 73 19.84 -1.88 -9.38
CA LYS A 73 19.67 -3.28 -9.79
C LYS A 73 18.69 -4.01 -8.90
N PHE A 74 17.94 -4.93 -9.48
CA PHE A 74 17.09 -5.84 -8.75
C PHE A 74 17.98 -6.94 -8.15
N GLN A 75 18.02 -7.00 -6.82
CA GLN A 75 18.73 -8.02 -6.07
C GLN A 75 17.74 -9.08 -5.59
N PRO A 76 17.60 -10.22 -6.32
CA PRO A 76 16.70 -11.27 -5.91
C PRO A 76 17.17 -11.90 -4.59
N MET A 77 16.21 -12.23 -3.73
CA MET A 77 16.47 -12.88 -2.45
C MET A 77 15.29 -13.75 -2.03
N ASN A 78 15.48 -14.54 -0.98
CA ASN A 78 14.37 -15.33 -0.45
C ASN A 78 13.44 -14.46 0.42
N LYS A 79 12.19 -14.90 0.57
CA LYS A 79 11.16 -14.20 1.35
C LYS A 79 11.58 -13.90 2.80
N ARG A 80 12.38 -14.79 3.41
CA ARG A 80 12.86 -14.64 4.79
C ARG A 80 13.90 -13.52 4.90
N GLU A 81 14.78 -13.36 3.91
CA GLU A 81 15.73 -12.26 3.83
C GLU A 81 15.01 -10.93 3.61
N LEU A 82 14.07 -10.88 2.65
CA LEU A 82 13.27 -9.67 2.43
C LEU A 82 12.52 -9.24 3.70
N SER A 83 11.95 -10.20 4.43
CA SER A 83 11.25 -9.93 5.70
C SER A 83 12.15 -9.30 6.77
N LYS A 84 13.47 -9.55 6.76
CA LYS A 84 14.41 -8.88 7.68
C LYS A 84 14.56 -7.41 7.35
N PHE A 85 14.72 -7.07 6.07
CA PHE A 85 14.77 -5.68 5.62
C PHE A 85 13.46 -4.95 5.91
N MET A 86 12.32 -5.59 5.64
CA MET A 86 10.99 -5.07 6.00
C MET A 86 10.82 -4.87 7.51
N SER A 87 11.43 -5.72 8.34
CA SER A 87 11.39 -5.55 9.81
C SER A 87 12.13 -4.27 10.24
N ILE A 88 13.26 -3.96 9.59
CA ILE A 88 14.01 -2.73 9.87
C ILE A 88 13.20 -1.51 9.42
N ALA A 89 12.67 -1.52 8.21
CA ALA A 89 11.80 -0.48 7.69
C ALA A 89 10.56 -0.24 8.58
N CYS A 90 9.97 -1.32 9.10
CA CYS A 90 8.82 -1.24 10.01
C CYS A 90 9.20 -0.56 11.33
N GLY A 91 10.39 -0.85 11.88
CA GLY A 91 10.89 -0.17 13.07
C GLY A 91 11.10 1.33 12.84
N ILE A 92 11.70 1.70 11.70
CA ILE A 92 11.91 3.11 11.30
C ILE A 92 10.56 3.83 11.18
N TYR A 93 9.58 3.22 10.50
CA TYR A 93 8.23 3.76 10.38
C TYR A 93 7.62 4.05 11.75
N ILE A 94 7.67 3.08 12.66
CA ILE A 94 7.11 3.23 14.01
C ILE A 94 7.77 4.39 14.76
N LEU A 95 9.09 4.51 14.69
CA LEU A 95 9.82 5.61 15.33
C LEU A 95 9.45 6.98 14.74
N ASN A 96 9.24 7.05 13.43
CA ASN A 96 8.93 8.30 12.74
C ASN A 96 7.48 8.77 12.94
N PHE A 97 6.53 7.82 13.04
CA PHE A 97 5.10 8.12 12.97
C PHE A 97 4.31 7.76 14.23
N ASP A 98 4.94 7.11 15.22
CA ASP A 98 4.31 6.61 16.44
C ASP A 98 3.03 5.80 16.16
N LYS A 99 3.07 4.97 15.10
CA LYS A 99 1.98 4.09 14.68
C LYS A 99 2.51 2.90 13.88
N LEU A 100 1.72 1.82 13.78
CA LEU A 100 2.05 0.69 12.91
C LEU A 100 1.91 1.08 11.42
N PRO A 101 2.77 0.55 10.52
CA PRO A 101 2.58 0.74 9.09
C PRO A 101 1.26 0.15 8.58
N PRO A 102 0.72 0.64 7.44
CA PRO A 102 -0.42 0.01 6.79
C PRO A 102 -0.10 -1.46 6.48
N LYS A 103 -1.11 -2.33 6.53
CA LYS A 103 -0.95 -3.77 6.26
C LYS A 103 -0.08 -4.51 7.24
N VAL A 104 0.37 -3.87 8.32
CA VAL A 104 1.06 -4.53 9.42
C VAL A 104 0.10 -4.82 10.57
N MET A 105 0.09 -6.06 11.04
CA MET A 105 -0.69 -6.49 12.20
C MET A 105 0.12 -7.35 13.16
N ILE A 106 -0.30 -7.41 14.41
CA ILE A 106 0.33 -8.24 15.44
C ILE A 106 -0.10 -9.69 15.25
N GLU A 107 0.85 -10.60 15.04
CA GLU A 107 0.55 -12.03 14.82
C GLU A 107 0.38 -12.82 16.11
N LYS A 108 1.10 -12.42 17.16
CA LYS A 108 1.14 -13.15 18.43
C LYS A 108 1.10 -12.20 19.59
N GLN A 109 0.62 -12.72 20.72
CA GLN A 109 0.69 -12.01 21.98
C GLN A 109 2.11 -11.53 22.25
N LEU A 110 2.22 -10.23 22.55
CA LEU A 110 3.46 -9.57 22.91
C LEU A 110 3.97 -10.12 24.26
N LYS A 111 5.27 -10.43 24.32
CA LYS A 111 5.94 -10.97 25.52
C LYS A 111 7.17 -10.17 25.87
N LEU A 112 7.26 -9.66 27.11
CA LEU A 112 8.37 -8.84 27.58
C LEU A 112 9.73 -9.45 27.21
N ASP A 113 10.67 -8.61 26.78
CA ASP A 113 12.02 -8.98 26.33
C ASP A 113 12.10 -9.95 25.14
N LYS A 114 10.97 -10.25 24.49
CA LYS A 114 10.94 -10.94 23.20
C LYS A 114 10.70 -9.94 22.07
N PRO A 115 11.25 -10.20 20.88
CA PRO A 115 10.91 -9.44 19.69
C PRO A 115 9.41 -9.52 19.40
N ALA A 116 8.80 -8.41 19.00
CA ALA A 116 7.40 -8.39 18.60
C ALA A 116 7.25 -9.10 17.24
N GLN A 117 6.26 -10.00 17.15
CA GLN A 117 5.96 -10.74 15.92
C GLN A 117 4.79 -10.08 15.22
N LEU A 118 5.07 -9.50 14.06
CA LEU A 118 4.11 -8.79 13.23
C LEU A 118 4.02 -9.47 11.85
N ALA A 119 2.97 -9.20 11.11
CA ALA A 119 2.79 -9.63 9.73
C ALA A 119 2.46 -8.44 8.86
N PHE A 120 3.20 -8.26 7.77
CA PHE A 120 2.78 -7.42 6.65
C PHE A 120 1.99 -8.26 5.65
N ILE A 121 0.72 -7.92 5.43
CA ILE A 121 -0.19 -8.63 4.51
C ILE A 121 -0.20 -7.91 3.17
N MET A 122 0.65 -8.37 2.25
CA MET A 122 0.62 -7.87 0.87
C MET A 122 -0.58 -8.43 0.12
N SER A 123 -0.82 -9.74 0.26
CA SER A 123 -1.98 -10.47 -0.26
C SER A 123 -2.28 -11.67 0.63
N ASN A 124 -3.40 -12.36 0.43
CA ASN A 124 -3.72 -13.61 1.15
C ASN A 124 -2.66 -14.71 0.97
N ARG A 125 -1.86 -14.65 -0.11
CA ARG A 125 -0.77 -15.60 -0.38
C ARG A 125 0.60 -15.05 0.01
N ASP A 126 0.74 -13.73 0.08
CA ASP A 126 2.00 -13.02 0.29
C ASP A 126 2.01 -12.29 1.63
N THR A 127 2.06 -13.05 2.70
CA THR A 127 2.28 -12.50 4.06
C THR A 127 3.76 -12.53 4.40
N PHE A 128 4.32 -11.41 4.85
CA PHE A 128 5.70 -11.30 5.33
C PHE A 128 5.73 -11.23 6.85
N HIS A 129 6.45 -12.15 7.48
CA HIS A 129 6.55 -12.23 8.93
C HIS A 129 7.69 -11.35 9.42
N LEU A 130 7.34 -10.29 10.13
CA LEU A 130 8.26 -9.28 10.62
C LEU A 130 8.59 -9.53 12.09
N LYS A 131 9.84 -9.22 12.45
CA LYS A 131 10.36 -9.41 13.79
C LYS A 131 11.00 -8.12 14.26
N LEU A 132 10.30 -7.36 15.09
CA LEU A 132 10.83 -6.12 15.67
C LEU A 132 11.66 -6.42 16.91
N GLU A 133 12.96 -6.23 16.78
CA GLU A 133 13.91 -6.33 17.89
C GLU A 133 14.13 -4.95 18.53
N LYS A 134 14.63 -4.91 19.77
CA LYS A 134 14.92 -3.65 20.49
C LYS A 134 15.84 -2.73 19.68
N SER A 135 16.78 -3.31 18.93
CA SER A 135 17.71 -2.57 18.07
C SER A 135 17.02 -1.83 16.92
N ALA A 136 15.87 -2.30 16.45
CA ALA A 136 15.08 -1.63 15.40
C ALA A 136 14.30 -0.41 15.93
N LEU A 137 14.26 -0.23 17.26
CA LEU A 137 13.52 0.84 17.95
C LEU A 137 14.45 1.68 18.83
N GLU A 138 15.70 1.86 18.41
CA GLU A 138 16.72 2.66 19.13
C GLU A 138 16.93 2.24 20.60
N GLY A 139 16.73 0.95 20.91
CA GLY A 139 16.84 0.41 22.27
C GLY A 139 15.55 0.48 23.08
N GLY A 140 14.51 1.13 22.57
CA GLY A 140 13.16 1.09 23.10
C GLY A 140 12.59 -0.32 23.12
N ASN A 141 11.76 -0.61 24.11
CA ASN A 141 11.08 -1.91 24.23
C ASN A 141 9.93 -1.97 23.21
N PRO A 142 9.95 -2.90 22.23
CA PRO A 142 8.90 -3.00 21.21
C PRO A 142 7.50 -3.12 21.78
N ILE A 143 7.36 -3.70 22.96
CA ILE A 143 6.05 -3.94 23.58
C ILE A 143 5.51 -2.70 24.23
N GLU A 144 6.35 -1.94 24.93
CA GLU A 144 5.93 -0.67 25.52
C GLU A 144 5.52 0.30 24.43
N ILE A 145 6.29 0.35 23.34
CA ILE A 145 5.99 1.17 22.17
C ILE A 145 4.68 0.71 21.51
N ILE A 146 4.55 -0.58 21.18
CA ILE A 146 3.33 -1.08 20.52
C ILE A 146 2.11 -0.96 21.45
N ASN A 147 2.23 -1.23 22.74
CA ASN A 147 1.12 -1.06 23.67
C ASN A 147 0.74 0.42 23.81
N SER A 148 1.72 1.35 23.88
CA SER A 148 1.45 2.78 23.84
C SER A 148 0.70 3.19 22.58
N ILE A 149 1.11 2.66 21.42
CA ILE A 149 0.41 2.86 20.14
C ILE A 149 -1.02 2.31 20.23
N MET A 150 -1.22 1.13 20.82
CA MET A 150 -2.54 0.50 20.96
C MET A 150 -3.44 1.20 22.00
N GLU A 151 -2.87 1.73 23.08
CA GLU A 151 -3.58 2.39 24.19
C GLU A 151 -3.97 3.83 23.84
N ASN A 152 -3.15 4.54 23.05
CA ASN A 152 -3.44 5.88 22.55
C ASN A 152 -4.34 5.88 21.31
N GLN A 153 -4.59 4.71 20.73
CA GLN A 153 -5.57 4.53 19.67
C GLN A 153 -6.92 4.15 20.29
N ASP A 154 -7.89 5.07 20.28
CA ASP A 154 -9.30 4.73 20.50
C ASP A 154 -9.66 3.53 19.61
N PHE A 155 -9.89 2.38 20.24
CA PHE A 155 -10.04 1.07 19.61
C PHE A 155 -11.39 0.89 18.88
N THR A 156 -11.83 1.93 18.19
CA THR A 156 -12.82 1.90 17.10
C THR A 156 -12.18 2.24 15.75
N SER A 157 -10.86 2.48 15.70
CA SER A 157 -10.11 2.77 14.47
C SER A 157 -8.84 1.93 14.40
N THR A 158 -8.94 0.70 13.92
CA THR A 158 -7.80 0.08 13.24
C THR A 158 -7.45 0.98 12.05
N MET A 159 -6.22 1.47 12.05
CA MET A 159 -5.72 2.70 11.41
C MET A 159 -5.62 2.69 9.88
N TYR A 160 -6.50 1.97 9.19
CA TYR A 160 -6.65 2.00 7.73
C TYR A 160 -7.57 3.11 7.21
N ASP A 161 -8.18 3.94 8.06
CA ASP A 161 -9.48 4.52 7.67
C ASP A 161 -9.63 6.06 7.59
N ARG A 162 -8.61 6.94 7.51
CA ARG A 162 -8.96 8.39 7.37
C ARG A 162 -8.35 9.19 6.23
N GLU A 163 -7.28 8.73 5.62
CA GLU A 163 -6.65 9.46 4.51
C GLU A 163 -6.55 8.64 3.22
N GLU A 164 -6.45 7.31 3.28
CA GLU A 164 -6.33 6.45 2.08
C GLU A 164 -7.66 5.95 1.50
N ARG A 165 -8.77 6.53 1.92
CA ARG A 165 -10.08 6.19 1.35
C ARG A 165 -10.27 6.88 0.01
N TRP A 166 -10.97 6.20 -0.89
CA TRP A 166 -11.56 6.86 -2.04
C TRP A 166 -12.39 8.04 -1.58
N LYS A 167 -12.37 9.13 -2.33
CA LYS A 167 -13.10 10.34 -1.97
C LYS A 167 -14.13 10.67 -3.02
N ILE A 168 -15.39 10.87 -2.63
CA ILE A 168 -16.43 11.36 -3.51
C ILE A 168 -16.83 12.78 -3.10
N GLU A 169 -16.92 13.68 -4.09
CA GLU A 169 -17.37 15.05 -3.89
C GLU A 169 -17.87 15.66 -5.20
N TYR A 170 -18.63 16.75 -5.09
CA TYR A 170 -18.82 17.66 -6.22
C TYR A 170 -17.52 18.37 -6.56
N ALA A 171 -17.17 18.40 -7.85
CA ALA A 171 -15.99 19.09 -8.32
C ALA A 171 -16.03 20.59 -7.98
N LYS A 172 -15.09 21.04 -7.13
CA LYS A 172 -15.03 22.44 -6.67
C LYS A 172 -14.64 23.42 -7.79
N SER A 173 -13.98 22.93 -8.82
CA SER A 173 -13.55 23.68 -10.01
C SER A 173 -13.38 22.74 -11.20
N SER A 174 -13.27 23.30 -12.41
CA SER A 174 -13.02 22.55 -13.65
C SER A 174 -11.53 22.28 -13.95
N ARG A 175 -10.64 22.45 -12.96
CA ARG A 175 -9.18 22.29 -13.13
C ARG A 175 -8.70 20.83 -13.04
N SER A 176 -9.53 19.92 -12.53
CA SER A 176 -9.17 18.51 -12.44
C SER A 176 -9.42 17.79 -13.75
N LYS A 177 -8.49 16.91 -14.13
CA LYS A 177 -8.57 16.04 -15.29
C LYS A 177 -8.89 14.62 -14.84
N CYS A 178 -9.81 13.96 -15.53
CA CYS A 178 -10.15 12.55 -15.32
C CYS A 178 -8.96 11.67 -15.72
N ARG A 179 -8.53 10.77 -14.84
CA ARG A 179 -7.40 9.87 -15.11
C ARG A 179 -7.75 8.66 -15.98
N THR A 180 -9.02 8.38 -16.20
CA THR A 180 -9.46 7.30 -17.10
C THR A 180 -9.54 7.76 -18.56
N CYS A 181 -10.25 8.86 -18.83
CA CYS A 181 -10.55 9.33 -20.19
C CYS A 181 -9.75 10.56 -20.61
N ASP A 182 -8.86 11.05 -19.73
CA ASP A 182 -7.99 12.21 -19.97
C ASP A 182 -8.75 13.49 -20.37
N SER A 183 -10.02 13.62 -19.95
CA SER A 183 -10.87 14.79 -20.20
C SER A 183 -11.08 15.60 -18.91
N ASN A 184 -11.34 16.90 -19.03
CA ASN A 184 -11.61 17.76 -17.86
C ASN A 184 -12.91 17.33 -17.15
N ILE A 185 -12.94 17.49 -15.83
CA ILE A 185 -14.14 17.26 -15.00
C ILE A 185 -14.77 18.63 -14.74
N GLU A 186 -16.05 18.78 -15.06
CA GLU A 186 -16.75 20.05 -14.92
C GLU A 186 -17.00 20.43 -13.46
N LYS A 187 -17.05 21.72 -13.16
CA LYS A 187 -17.37 22.20 -11.80
C LYS A 187 -18.82 21.80 -11.47
N GLY A 188 -19.04 21.24 -10.28
CA GLY A 188 -20.36 20.86 -9.80
C GLY A 188 -20.80 19.45 -10.17
N THR A 189 -20.06 18.71 -10.99
CA THR A 189 -20.37 17.29 -11.24
C THR A 189 -19.78 16.40 -10.16
N VAL A 190 -20.41 15.26 -9.89
CA VAL A 190 -19.86 14.22 -9.01
C VAL A 190 -18.56 13.69 -9.61
N ARG A 191 -17.53 13.56 -8.77
CA ARG A 191 -16.25 12.94 -9.13
C ARG A 191 -15.73 12.07 -8.00
N LEU A 192 -14.97 11.05 -8.36
CA LEU A 192 -14.31 10.16 -7.40
C LEU A 192 -12.80 10.36 -7.47
N GLY A 193 -12.17 10.39 -6.29
CA GLY A 193 -10.75 10.56 -6.09
C GLY A 193 -10.16 9.26 -5.60
N GLU A 194 -9.33 8.64 -6.44
CA GLU A 194 -8.44 7.56 -6.03
C GLU A 194 -7.30 8.15 -5.19
N PRO A 195 -7.05 7.65 -3.98
CA PRO A 195 -5.98 8.14 -3.11
C PRO A 195 -4.62 7.94 -3.79
N HIS A 196 -3.79 8.98 -3.74
CA HIS A 196 -2.45 8.98 -4.35
C HIS A 196 -1.51 9.86 -3.58
N TYR A 197 -0.33 9.38 -3.19
CA TYR A 197 0.65 10.20 -2.51
C TYR A 197 1.54 10.96 -3.51
N TYR A 198 1.74 12.26 -3.27
CA TYR A 198 2.71 13.08 -3.98
C TYR A 198 3.49 13.87 -2.93
N GLU A 199 4.82 13.74 -2.92
CA GLU A 199 5.71 14.36 -1.92
C GLU A 199 5.26 14.08 -0.48
N ASN A 200 4.90 12.83 -0.17
CA ASN A 200 4.37 12.39 1.13
C ASN A 200 3.06 13.06 1.58
N HIS A 201 2.40 13.80 0.68
CA HIS A 201 1.07 14.33 0.90
C HIS A 201 0.02 13.50 0.17
N LEU A 202 -1.03 13.11 0.89
CA LEU A 202 -2.21 12.52 0.28
C LEU A 202 -2.81 13.52 -0.71
N ASN A 203 -2.88 13.07 -1.95
CA ASN A 203 -3.58 13.69 -3.06
C ASN A 203 -4.61 12.72 -3.63
N TYR A 204 -5.38 13.19 -4.61
CA TYR A 204 -6.40 12.38 -5.27
C TYR A 204 -6.26 12.45 -6.78
N ARG A 205 -6.22 11.27 -7.42
CA ARG A 205 -6.40 11.10 -8.85
C ARG A 205 -7.90 11.12 -9.12
N TRP A 206 -8.38 12.15 -9.81
CA TRP A 206 -9.81 12.34 -10.03
C TRP A 206 -10.30 11.57 -11.25
N HIS A 207 -11.52 11.05 -11.17
CA HIS A 207 -12.24 10.34 -12.23
C HIS A 207 -13.67 10.89 -12.33
N HIS A 208 -14.23 10.89 -13.55
CA HIS A 208 -15.68 11.06 -13.69
C HIS A 208 -16.40 9.89 -13.04
N GLU A 209 -17.63 10.12 -12.60
CA GLU A 209 -18.52 9.07 -12.11
C GLU A 209 -18.56 7.87 -13.08
N ASP A 210 -18.84 8.08 -14.37
CA ASP A 210 -18.96 7.01 -15.35
C ASP A 210 -17.62 6.40 -15.81
N CYS A 211 -16.50 6.97 -15.35
CA CYS A 211 -15.15 6.50 -15.65
C CYS A 211 -14.58 5.57 -14.59
N VAL A 212 -15.33 5.34 -13.50
CA VAL A 212 -14.93 4.51 -12.36
C VAL A 212 -15.57 3.14 -12.46
N PHE A 213 -14.78 2.12 -12.14
CA PHE A 213 -15.25 0.74 -12.09
C PHE A 213 -15.75 0.41 -10.67
N PHE A 214 -17.01 0.77 -10.38
CA PHE A 214 -17.60 0.70 -9.03
C PHE A 214 -17.59 -0.70 -8.40
N GLN A 215 -17.62 -1.76 -9.21
CA GLN A 215 -17.46 -3.16 -8.78
C GLN A 215 -16.17 -3.47 -7.99
N ARG A 216 -15.20 -2.55 -8.01
CA ARG A 216 -13.93 -2.65 -7.27
C ARG A 216 -13.90 -1.78 -6.02
N LEU A 217 -15.00 -1.10 -5.67
CA LEU A 217 -15.09 -0.20 -4.53
C LEU A 217 -16.05 -0.75 -3.48
N GLU A 218 -15.64 -0.68 -2.22
CA GLU A 218 -16.51 -0.94 -1.08
C GLU A 218 -17.06 0.38 -0.56
N LYS A 219 -18.37 0.44 -0.26
CA LYS A 219 -19.07 1.66 0.18
C LYS A 219 -18.40 2.29 1.40
N GLU A 220 -17.98 1.47 2.36
CA GLU A 220 -17.31 1.87 3.60
C GLU A 220 -15.96 2.55 3.33
N ASN A 221 -15.34 2.24 2.19
CA ASN A 221 -14.05 2.77 1.76
C ASN A 221 -14.18 4.09 0.94
N ILE A 222 -15.38 4.68 0.86
CA ILE A 222 -15.62 5.95 0.16
C ILE A 222 -16.00 7.06 1.15
N LYS A 223 -15.10 8.03 1.30
CA LYS A 223 -15.31 9.25 2.07
C LYS A 223 -16.14 10.27 1.30
N GLY A 224 -17.15 10.83 1.94
CA GLY A 224 -17.91 11.97 1.44
C GLY A 224 -19.22 11.61 0.73
N LEU A 225 -19.59 10.34 0.70
CA LEU A 225 -20.86 9.88 0.13
C LEU A 225 -22.06 10.55 0.82
N ASP A 226 -21.99 10.71 2.13
CA ASP A 226 -23.03 11.37 2.93
C ASP A 226 -23.18 12.88 2.67
N ASN A 227 -22.26 13.49 1.92
CA ASN A 227 -22.32 14.90 1.55
C ASN A 227 -22.98 15.14 0.17
N LEU A 228 -23.34 14.07 -0.55
CA LEU A 228 -24.08 14.18 -1.82
C LEU A 228 -25.57 14.41 -1.55
N GLU A 229 -26.24 15.04 -2.52
CA GLU A 229 -27.70 15.12 -2.55
C GLU A 229 -28.33 13.72 -2.63
N ASP A 230 -29.56 13.57 -2.13
CA ASP A 230 -30.20 12.27 -1.95
C ASP A 230 -30.31 11.45 -3.26
N ASP A 231 -30.62 12.11 -4.37
CA ASP A 231 -30.75 11.47 -5.68
C ASP A 231 -29.39 10.99 -6.21
N ASP A 232 -28.34 11.81 -6.04
CA ASP A 232 -26.97 11.43 -6.42
C ASP A 232 -26.43 10.30 -5.55
N ARG A 233 -26.68 10.36 -4.24
CA ARG A 233 -26.26 9.32 -3.30
C ARG A 233 -26.86 7.97 -3.67
N LYS A 234 -28.18 7.92 -3.87
CA LYS A 234 -28.87 6.67 -4.27
C LYS A 234 -28.33 6.11 -5.57
N ARG A 235 -28.11 6.96 -6.58
CA ARG A 235 -27.53 6.56 -7.86
C ARG A 235 -26.13 5.97 -7.72
N ILE A 236 -25.30 6.52 -6.83
CA ILE A 236 -23.96 5.97 -6.55
C ILE A 236 -24.04 4.66 -5.75
N GLU A 237 -24.93 4.58 -4.75
CA GLU A 237 -25.15 3.35 -3.97
C GLU A 237 -25.62 2.20 -4.87
N GLU A 238 -26.56 2.46 -5.78
CA GLU A 238 -27.00 1.48 -6.79
C GLU A 238 -25.85 1.00 -7.68
N LYS A 239 -24.88 1.86 -8.00
CA LYS A 239 -23.68 1.47 -8.78
C LYS A 239 -22.67 0.65 -7.96
N LEU A 240 -22.67 0.76 -6.63
CA LEU A 240 -21.78 0.03 -5.73
C LEU A 240 -22.31 -1.37 -5.38
N ASP A 241 -23.63 -1.56 -5.43
CA ASP A 241 -24.31 -2.82 -5.09
C ASP A 241 -24.41 -3.83 -6.27
N VAL A 242 -23.79 -3.53 -7.42
CA VAL A 242 -23.82 -4.33 -8.68
C VAL A 242 -22.51 -5.04 -8.92
#